data_AF-A0A936DNC2-F1
#
_entry.id   AF-A0A936DNC2-F1
#
_cell.length_a   1.000
_cell.length_b   1.000
_cell.length_c   1.000
_cell.angle_alpha   90.00
_cell.angle_beta   90.00
_cell.angle_gamma   90.00
#
_symmetry.space_group_name_H-M   'P 1'
#
loop_
_entity.id
_entity.type
_entity.pdbx_description
1 polymer ?
#
loop_
_entity_poly.entity_id
_entity_poly.type
_entity_poly.pdbx_seq_one_letter_code
_entity_poly.pdbx_strand_id
1 'polypeptide(L)'
;MEAETNLFDILVEKIERYFSITVELTKLKSLEKSAIIVSLILSRLTVILLLLFFTVFCSLGLSVYLGELFGKIYYGFFIVGAAFLVLAFLVHLVLYKLILKPVSKLFIEKLG
;
A
#
# COMPACT_ATOMS: atom_id res chain seq x y z
N MET A 1 -14.82 -4.10 -57.13
CA MET A 1 -14.31 -3.26 -56.02
C MET A 1 -15.41 -3.09 -54.97
N GLU A 2 -16.07 -4.19 -54.55
CA GLU A 2 -17.26 -4.17 -53.65
C GLU A 2 -17.20 -5.23 -52.52
N ALA A 3 -16.25 -6.18 -52.58
CA ALA A 3 -16.13 -7.25 -51.59
C ALA A 3 -15.33 -6.85 -50.35
N GLU A 4 -14.40 -5.89 -50.45
CA GLU A 4 -13.55 -5.48 -49.34
C GLU A 4 -14.27 -4.60 -48.30
N THR A 5 -15.23 -3.77 -48.73
CA THR A 5 -16.01 -2.89 -47.84
C THR A 5 -16.89 -3.71 -46.88
N ASN A 6 -17.55 -4.75 -47.38
CA ASN A 6 -18.41 -5.63 -46.56
C ASN A 6 -17.61 -6.42 -45.52
N LEU A 7 -16.39 -6.87 -45.87
CA LEU A 7 -15.51 -7.55 -44.91
C LEU A 7 -15.05 -6.60 -43.81
N PHE A 8 -14.74 -5.35 -44.16
CA PHE A 8 -14.31 -4.35 -43.19
C PHE A 8 -15.44 -4.00 -42.20
N ASP A 9 -16.66 -3.80 -42.69
CA ASP A 9 -17.81 -3.49 -41.85
C ASP A 9 -18.16 -4.64 -40.89
N ILE A 10 -18.11 -5.89 -41.37
CA ILE A 10 -18.36 -7.08 -40.53
C ILE A 10 -17.28 -7.24 -39.44
N LEU A 11 -16.02 -6.91 -39.75
CA LEU A 11 -14.92 -6.96 -38.77
C LEU A 11 -15.06 -5.87 -37.71
N VAL A 12 -15.40 -4.65 -38.11
CA VAL A 12 -15.64 -3.51 -37.20
C VAL A 12 -16.81 -3.81 -36.26
N GLU A 13 -17.92 -4.33 -36.79
CA GLU A 13 -19.10 -4.68 -35.99
C GLU A 13 -18.80 -5.80 -34.98
N LYS A 14 -17.96 -6.77 -35.36
CA LYS A 14 -17.53 -7.84 -34.44
C LYS A 14 -16.62 -7.29 -33.35
N ILE A 15 -15.70 -6.40 -33.67
CA ILE A 15 -14.81 -5.75 -32.70
C ILE A 15 -15.63 -4.92 -31.70
N GLU A 16 -16.60 -4.14 -32.17
CA GLU A 16 -17.46 -3.31 -31.33
C GLU A 16 -18.34 -4.14 -30.38
N ARG A 17 -18.86 -5.29 -30.84
CA ARG A 17 -19.59 -6.24 -30.00
C ARG A 17 -18.72 -6.90 -28.94
N TYR A 18 -17.48 -7.27 -29.28
CA TYR A 18 -16.50 -7.83 -28.33
C TYR A 18 -16.02 -6.81 -27.30
N PHE A 19 -15.84 -5.54 -27.72
CA PHE A 19 -15.51 -4.45 -26.80
C PHE A 19 -16.67 -4.13 -25.86
N SER A 20 -17.91 -4.13 -26.34
CA SER A 20 -19.09 -3.89 -25.50
C SER A 20 -19.25 -4.92 -24.38
N ILE A 21 -19.03 -6.21 -24.68
CA ILE A 21 -19.07 -7.28 -23.67
C ILE A 21 -17.90 -7.15 -22.65
N THR A 22 -16.73 -6.69 -23.11
CA THR A 22 -15.56 -6.51 -22.23
C THR A 22 -15.70 -5.28 -21.32
N VAL A 23 -16.37 -4.22 -21.78
CA VAL A 23 -16.62 -3.01 -21.00
C VAL A 23 -17.58 -3.27 -19.83
N GLU A 24 -18.63 -4.06 -20.04
CA GLU A 24 -19.57 -4.44 -18.98
C GLU A 24 -18.92 -5.31 -17.89
N LEU A 25 -18.05 -6.25 -18.29
CA LEU A 25 -17.32 -7.12 -17.37
C LEU A 25 -16.22 -6.38 -16.58
N THR A 26 -15.65 -5.30 -17.14
CA THR A 26 -14.62 -4.50 -16.47
C THR A 26 -15.20 -3.59 -15.40
N LYS A 27 -16.41 -3.05 -15.63
CA LYS A 27 -17.11 -2.19 -14.65
C LYS A 27 -17.48 -2.98 -13.38
N LEU A 28 -17.97 -4.21 -13.53
CA LEU A 28 -18.31 -5.09 -12.41
C LEU A 28 -17.07 -5.57 -11.65
N LYS A 29 -16.01 -6.02 -12.35
CA LYS A 29 -14.75 -6.43 -11.71
C LYS A 29 -14.06 -5.28 -10.98
N SER A 30 -14.21 -4.03 -11.44
CA SER A 30 -13.59 -2.88 -10.78
C SER A 30 -14.24 -2.60 -9.42
N LEU A 31 -15.56 -2.73 -9.32
CA LEU A 31 -16.29 -2.57 -8.05
C LEU A 31 -15.99 -3.71 -7.08
N GLU A 32 -16.06 -4.97 -7.53
CA GLU A 32 -15.71 -6.13 -6.68
C GLU A 32 -14.24 -6.12 -6.27
N LYS A 33 -13.30 -5.85 -7.19
CA LYS A 33 -11.88 -5.74 -6.83
C LYS A 33 -11.64 -4.59 -5.88
N SER A 34 -12.29 -3.44 -6.05
CA SER A 34 -12.15 -2.31 -5.12
C SER A 34 -12.62 -2.68 -3.73
N ALA A 35 -13.76 -3.38 -3.61
CA ALA A 35 -14.27 -3.87 -2.34
C ALA A 35 -13.31 -4.88 -1.70
N ILE A 36 -12.78 -5.83 -2.47
CA ILE A 36 -11.80 -6.82 -1.99
C ILE A 36 -10.50 -6.15 -1.53
N ILE A 37 -10.00 -5.17 -2.29
CA ILE A 37 -8.80 -4.38 -1.94
C ILE A 37 -9.05 -3.59 -0.66
N VAL A 38 -10.20 -2.93 -0.54
CA VAL A 38 -10.60 -2.18 0.66
C VAL A 38 -10.70 -3.13 1.86
N SER A 39 -11.33 -4.30 1.73
CA SER A 39 -11.40 -5.30 2.79
C SER A 39 -10.02 -5.82 3.21
N LEU A 40 -9.11 -6.04 2.26
CA LEU A 40 -7.71 -6.42 2.53
C LEU A 40 -6.94 -5.30 3.25
N ILE A 41 -7.15 -4.05 2.84
CA ILE A 41 -6.54 -2.88 3.48
C ILE A 41 -7.08 -2.74 4.90
N LEU A 42 -8.40 -2.79 5.10
CA LEU A 42 -9.02 -2.70 6.42
C LEU A 42 -8.51 -3.80 7.35
N SER A 43 -8.47 -5.04 6.88
CA SER A 43 -7.95 -6.17 7.65
C SER A 43 -6.49 -5.94 8.07
N ARG A 44 -5.61 -5.53 7.13
CA ARG A 44 -4.21 -5.21 7.47
C ARG A 44 -4.07 -3.99 8.36
N LEU A 45 -4.87 -2.95 8.14
CA LEU A 45 -4.82 -1.70 8.88
C LEU A 45 -5.20 -1.94 10.34
N THR A 46 -6.20 -2.76 10.61
CA THR A 46 -6.57 -3.18 11.98
C THR A 46 -5.40 -3.84 12.70
N VAL A 47 -4.69 -4.76 12.05
CA VAL A 47 -3.50 -5.41 12.65
C VAL A 47 -2.38 -4.42 12.92
N ILE A 48 -2.09 -3.53 11.95
CA ILE A 48 -1.07 -2.48 12.11
C ILE A 48 -1.43 -1.53 13.24
N LEU A 49 -2.70 -1.13 13.34
CA LEU A 49 -3.20 -0.25 14.39
C LEU A 49 -3.04 -0.89 15.77
N LEU A 50 -3.42 -2.16 15.91
CA LEU A 50 -3.25 -2.90 17.16
C LEU A 50 -1.77 -2.99 17.58
N LEU A 51 -0.89 -3.27 16.62
CA LEU A 51 0.55 -3.37 16.86
C LEU A 51 1.16 -2.01 17.23
N LEU A 52 0.68 -0.93 16.63
CA LEU A 52 1.06 0.45 16.98
C LEU A 52 0.62 0.79 18.40
N PHE A 53 -0.64 0.49 18.76
CA PHE A 53 -1.14 0.68 20.12
C PHE A 53 -0.31 -0.09 21.15
N PHE A 54 -0.06 -1.37 20.90
CA PHE A 54 0.78 -2.20 21.77
C PHE A 54 2.17 -1.58 21.96
N THR A 55 2.79 -1.12 20.87
CA THR A 55 4.11 -0.47 20.90
C THR A 55 4.09 0.80 21.74
N VAL A 56 3.06 1.64 21.63
CA VAL A 56 2.91 2.87 22.43
C VAL A 56 2.80 2.52 23.92
N PHE A 57 1.92 1.58 24.29
CA PHE A 57 1.77 1.16 25.68
C PHE A 57 3.06 0.59 26.27
N CYS A 58 3.75 -0.28 25.52
CA CYS A 58 5.04 -0.84 25.93
C CYS A 58 6.09 0.27 26.14
N SER A 59 6.11 1.27 25.27
CA SER A 59 7.01 2.43 25.36
C SER A 59 6.73 3.31 26.57
N LEU A 60 5.45 3.51 26.91
CA LEU A 60 5.06 4.22 28.13
C LEU A 60 5.53 3.48 29.38
N GLY A 61 5.32 2.16 29.44
CA GLY A 61 5.78 1.32 30.55
C GLY A 61 7.30 1.33 30.71
N LEU A 62 8.03 1.11 29.60
CA LEU A 62 9.49 1.18 29.57
C LEU A 62 10.01 2.55 29.99
N SER A 63 9.37 3.62 29.53
CA SER A 63 9.74 4.99 29.87
C SER A 63 9.60 5.25 31.38
N VAL A 64 8.48 4.85 31.99
CA VAL A 64 8.29 5.02 33.44
C VAL A 64 9.29 4.15 34.21
N TYR A 65 9.48 2.88 33.82
CA TYR A 65 10.41 1.97 34.47
C TYR A 65 11.87 2.48 34.42
N LEU A 66 12.34 2.88 33.24
CA LEU A 66 13.65 3.50 33.07
C LEU A 66 13.73 4.82 33.86
N GLY A 67 12.67 5.62 33.80
CA GLY A 67 12.57 6.89 34.51
C GLY A 67 12.70 6.77 36.03
N GLU A 68 12.09 5.74 36.63
CA GLU A 68 12.25 5.42 38.05
C GLU A 68 13.68 4.94 38.37
N LEU A 69 14.28 4.13 37.50
CA LEU A 69 15.65 3.64 37.68
C LEU A 69 16.68 4.78 37.69
N PHE A 70 16.48 5.79 36.84
CA PHE A 70 17.33 6.99 36.78
C PHE A 70 16.90 8.09 37.79
N GLY A 71 15.87 7.82 38.61
CA GLY A 71 15.35 8.75 39.64
C GLY A 71 14.58 9.96 39.09
N LYS A 72 14.51 10.14 37.77
CA LYS A 72 13.66 11.15 37.11
C LYS A 72 13.02 10.60 35.84
N ILE A 73 11.69 10.71 35.77
CA ILE A 73 10.86 10.22 34.66
C ILE A 73 11.29 10.78 33.30
N TYR A 74 11.76 12.04 33.26
CA TYR A 74 12.22 12.67 32.01
C TYR A 74 13.34 11.91 31.30
N TYR A 75 14.24 11.24 32.03
CA TYR A 75 15.33 10.45 31.42
C TYR A 75 14.80 9.20 30.71
N GLY A 76 13.77 8.56 31.28
CA GLY A 76 13.12 7.42 30.64
C GLY A 76 12.50 7.77 29.30
N PHE A 77 11.77 8.89 29.24
CA PHE A 77 11.19 9.39 27.99
C PHE A 77 12.26 9.79 26.98
N PHE A 78 13.37 10.37 27.42
CA PHE A 78 14.46 10.78 26.54
C PHE A 78 15.17 9.58 25.89
N ILE A 79 15.45 8.53 26.68
CA ILE A 79 16.08 7.29 26.19
C ILE A 79 15.16 6.57 25.21
N VAL A 80 13.88 6.40 25.57
CA VAL A 80 12.90 5.74 24.70
C VAL A 80 12.70 6.56 23.42
N GLY A 81 12.58 7.88 23.52
CA GLY A 81 12.47 8.77 22.36
C GLY A 81 13.69 8.69 21.43
N ALA A 82 14.91 8.68 21.98
CA ALA A 82 16.13 8.49 21.20
C ALA A 82 16.16 7.13 20.48
N ALA A 83 15.72 6.05 21.15
CA ALA A 83 15.60 4.73 20.55
C ALA A 83 14.60 4.73 19.36
N PHE A 84 13.44 5.39 19.51
CA PHE A 84 12.49 5.56 18.40
C PHE A 84 13.06 6.35 17.22
N LEU A 85 13.88 7.37 17.49
CA LEU A 85 14.52 8.18 16.45
C LEU A 85 15.50 7.34 15.63
N VAL A 86 16.32 6.52 16.30
CA VAL A 86 17.20 5.56 15.65
C VAL A 86 16.40 4.53 14.84
N LEU A 87 15.32 4.00 15.41
CA LEU A 87 14.44 3.05 14.71
C LEU A 87 13.83 3.66 13.45
N ALA A 88 13.32 4.89 13.54
CA ALA A 88 12.74 5.63 12.43
C ALA A 88 13.77 5.89 11.33
N PHE A 89 15.00 6.25 11.70
CA PHE A 89 16.10 6.43 10.76
C PHE A 89 16.44 5.12 10.03
N LEU A 90 16.53 4.01 10.78
CA LEU A 90 16.82 2.69 10.22
C LEU A 90 15.71 2.22 9.25
N VAL A 91 14.45 2.42 9.64
CA VAL A 91 13.29 2.14 8.78
C VAL A 91 13.35 3.01 7.53
N HIS A 92 13.64 4.32 7.65
CA HIS A 92 13.72 5.21 6.50
C HIS A 92 14.72 4.73 5.45
N LEU A 93 15.91 4.27 5.87
CA LEU A 93 16.92 3.70 4.97
C LEU A 93 16.44 2.43 4.26
N VAL A 94 15.83 1.51 5.01
CA VAL A 94 15.32 0.24 4.46
C VAL A 94 14.14 0.48 3.53
N LEU A 95 13.22 1.37 3.91
CA LEU A 95 12.00 1.70 3.16
C LEU A 95 12.35 2.41 1.84
N TYR A 96 13.31 3.34 1.88
CA TYR A 96 13.87 3.96 0.68
C TYR A 96 14.43 2.91 -0.28
N LYS A 97 15.17 1.92 0.24
CA LYS A 97 15.78 0.86 -0.59
C LYS A 97 14.76 -0.16 -1.13
N LEU A 98 13.74 -0.52 -0.33
CA LEU A 98 12.77 -1.55 -0.65
C LEU A 98 11.58 -1.06 -1.48
N ILE A 99 11.10 0.16 -1.29
CA ILE A 99 9.92 0.67 -2.01
C ILE A 99 10.34 1.44 -3.26
N LEU A 100 11.38 2.29 -3.18
CA LEU A 100 11.75 3.14 -4.31
C LEU A 100 12.29 2.33 -5.51
N LYS A 101 13.08 1.28 -5.25
CA LYS A 101 13.67 0.45 -6.30
C LYS A 101 12.66 -0.32 -7.17
N PRO A 102 11.72 -1.10 -6.61
CA PRO A 102 10.74 -1.82 -7.43
C PRO A 102 9.69 -0.87 -8.03
N VAL A 103 9.27 0.18 -7.30
CA VAL A 103 8.27 1.13 -7.80
C VAL A 103 8.82 1.89 -9.01
N SER A 104 10.03 2.42 -8.94
CA SER A 104 10.65 3.12 -10.07
C SER A 104 10.81 2.21 -11.30
N LYS A 105 11.16 0.92 -11.10
CA LYS A 105 11.28 -0.06 -12.19
C LYS A 105 9.93 -0.32 -12.89
N LEU A 106 8.84 -0.40 -12.12
CA LEU A 106 7.49 -0.54 -12.66
C LEU A 106 7.00 0.70 -13.43
N PHE A 107 7.41 1.90 -13.02
CA PHE A 107 7.06 3.13 -13.74
C PHE A 107 7.78 3.27 -15.07
N ILE A 108 9.04 2.81 -15.17
CA ILE A 108 9.83 2.91 -16.41
C ILE A 108 9.40 1.83 -17.42
N GLU A 109 9.11 0.60 -16.97
CA GLU A 109 8.69 -0.52 -17.84
C GLU A 109 7.26 -0.35 -18.40
N LYS A 110 6.44 0.53 -17.81
CA LYS A 110 5.11 0.85 -18.35
C LYS A 110 5.10 1.99 -19.37
N LEU A 111 6.21 2.70 -19.55
CA LEU A 111 6.27 3.90 -20.40
C LEU A 111 7.22 3.76 -21.61
N GLY A 112 7.90 2.63 -21.77
CA GLY A 112 8.68 2.25 -22.96
C GLY A 112 8.29 0.87 -23.44
#